data_AF-A0A7J2KXA1-F1
#
_entry.id   AF-A0A7J2KXA1-F1
#
_cell.length_a   1.000
_cell.length_b   1.000
_cell.length_c   1.000
_cell.angle_alpha   90.00
_cell.angle_beta   90.00
_cell.angle_gamma   90.00
#
_symmetry.space_group_name_H-M   'P 1'
#
loop_
_entity.id
_entity.type
_entity.pdbx_description
1 polymer ?
#
loop_
_entity_poly.entity_id
_entity_poly.type
_entity_poly.pdbx_seq_one_letter_code
_entity_poly.pdbx_strand_id
1 'polypeptide(L)'
;MNKLIFQKIGTGLILYLNEKKSSNISEIGRNLQASYSHLFNVAKDLEEIGIIKSTKTGREKKLMLTEKGLKIAKLIEEIKANIEDKDYKESEEKYMPAGKLEKYNLRIKKVLDEIEEKGKVLPKHARVLGRIKYLTLKTRPKNIEKVQLRHEILRKIESILGGEKN
;
A
#
# COMPACT_ATOMS: atom_id res chain seq x y z
N MET A 1 -4.80 0.74 4.10
CA MET A 1 -5.50 1.83 3.39
C MET A 1 -6.33 1.23 2.26
N ASN A 2 -7.67 1.24 2.38
CA ASN A 2 -8.63 0.59 1.47
C ASN A 2 -8.57 1.15 0.04
N LYS A 3 -7.56 0.72 -0.72
CA LYS A 3 -7.41 0.94 -2.17
C LYS A 3 -8.64 0.50 -2.97
N LEU A 4 -9.48 -0.33 -2.38
CA LEU A 4 -10.70 -0.85 -2.98
C LEU A 4 -11.75 0.26 -3.19
N ILE A 5 -11.88 1.19 -2.25
CA ILE A 5 -12.97 2.18 -2.23
C ILE A 5 -12.48 3.57 -2.64
N PHE A 6 -11.27 3.95 -2.23
CA PHE A 6 -10.76 5.31 -2.42
C PHE A 6 -9.49 5.36 -3.27
N GLN A 7 -9.50 6.25 -4.26
CA GLN A 7 -8.33 6.55 -5.06
C GLN A 7 -7.34 7.40 -4.23
N LYS A 8 -6.13 6.86 -4.00
CA LYS A 8 -5.16 7.41 -3.04
C LYS A 8 -4.88 8.91 -3.22
N ILE A 9 -4.69 9.38 -4.45
CA ILE A 9 -4.28 10.77 -4.70
C ILE A 9 -5.47 11.73 -4.63
N GLY A 10 -6.60 11.42 -5.27
CA GLY A 10 -7.79 12.27 -5.22
C GLY A 10 -8.34 12.42 -3.80
N THR A 11 -8.52 11.30 -3.10
CA THR A 11 -8.98 11.33 -1.70
C THR A 11 -7.96 12.02 -0.79
N GLY A 12 -6.66 11.76 -1.01
CA GLY A 12 -5.59 12.42 -0.26
C GLY A 12 -5.57 13.93 -0.44
N LEU A 13 -5.76 14.43 -1.67
CA LEU A 13 -5.83 15.85 -1.96
C LEU A 13 -7.02 16.51 -1.26
N ILE A 14 -8.22 15.91 -1.35
CA ILE A 14 -9.43 16.43 -0.72
C ILE A 14 -9.25 16.55 0.80
N LEU A 15 -8.79 15.48 1.45
CA LEU A 15 -8.58 15.47 2.90
C LEU A 15 -7.47 16.44 3.33
N TYR A 16 -6.39 16.53 2.57
CA TYR A 16 -5.31 17.48 2.85
C TYR A 16 -5.80 18.94 2.80
N LEU A 17 -6.62 19.28 1.79
CA LEU A 17 -7.21 20.61 1.70
C LEU A 17 -8.27 20.87 2.78
N ASN A 18 -8.95 19.83 3.29
CA ASN A 18 -9.85 19.94 4.43
C ASN A 18 -9.08 20.36 5.70
N GLU A 19 -7.90 19.77 5.93
CA GLU A 19 -7.04 20.07 7.07
C GLU A 19 -6.35 21.44 6.95
N LYS A 20 -5.71 21.73 5.80
CA LYS A 20 -4.88 22.93 5.61
C LYS A 20 -5.63 24.16 5.10
N LYS A 21 -6.90 24.02 4.71
CA LYS A 21 -7.78 25.02 4.08
C LYS A 21 -7.32 25.51 2.71
N SER A 22 -6.04 25.80 2.52
CA SER A 22 -5.45 26.15 1.22
C SER A 22 -3.97 25.82 1.14
N SER A 23 -3.53 25.23 0.02
CA SER A 23 -2.10 24.95 -0.23
C SER A 23 -1.77 24.99 -1.72
N ASN A 24 -0.48 25.10 -2.04
CA ASN A 24 -0.01 24.99 -3.42
C ASN A 24 0.27 23.53 -3.80
N ILE A 25 0.27 23.24 -5.11
CA ILE A 25 0.45 21.87 -5.65
C ILE A 25 1.79 21.26 -5.20
N SER A 26 2.85 22.05 -5.11
CA SER A 26 4.19 21.56 -4.71
C SER A 26 4.23 21.09 -3.25
N GLU A 27 3.52 21.77 -2.36
CA GLU A 27 3.39 21.40 -0.94
C GLU A 27 2.53 20.14 -0.77
N ILE A 28 1.41 20.07 -1.49
CA ILE A 28 0.54 18.89 -1.49
C ILE A 28 1.30 17.67 -2.05
N GLY A 29 2.07 17.85 -3.13
CA GLY A 29 2.85 16.79 -3.76
C GLY A 29 3.92 16.20 -2.82
N ARG A 30 4.59 17.05 -2.04
CA ARG A 30 5.55 16.61 -1.01
C ARG A 30 4.88 15.75 0.07
N ASN A 31 3.67 16.13 0.51
CA ASN A 31 2.93 15.39 1.54
C ASN A 31 2.35 14.06 1.01
N LEU A 32 1.77 14.08 -0.19
CA LEU A 32 1.12 12.89 -0.77
C LEU A 32 2.10 11.94 -1.48
N GLN A 33 3.38 12.30 -1.57
CA GLN A 33 4.41 11.59 -2.35
C GLN A 33 3.95 11.35 -3.80
N ALA A 34 3.37 12.39 -4.42
CA ALA A 34 2.84 12.37 -5.77
C ALA A 34 3.67 13.25 -6.69
N SER A 35 3.83 12.85 -7.96
CA SER A 35 4.47 13.70 -8.96
C SER A 35 3.58 14.92 -9.25
N TYR A 36 4.22 16.05 -9.59
CA TYR A 36 3.51 17.29 -9.90
C TYR A 36 2.47 17.08 -11.00
N SER A 37 2.84 16.41 -12.10
CA SER A 37 1.94 16.16 -13.24
C SER A 37 0.71 15.34 -12.86
N HIS A 38 0.88 14.31 -12.03
CA HIS A 38 -0.25 13.48 -11.58
C HIS A 38 -1.19 14.29 -10.70
N LEU A 39 -0.63 15.05 -9.75
CA LEU A 39 -1.42 15.87 -8.84
C LEU A 39 -2.13 17.03 -9.56
N PHE A 40 -1.46 17.61 -10.56
CA PHE A 40 -2.04 18.65 -11.41
C PHE A 40 -3.26 18.13 -12.19
N ASN A 41 -3.14 16.95 -12.81
CA ASN A 41 -4.26 16.34 -13.53
C ASN A 41 -5.44 16.06 -12.59
N VAL A 42 -5.18 15.43 -11.44
CA VAL A 42 -6.23 15.16 -10.43
C VAL A 42 -6.86 16.47 -9.92
N ALA A 43 -6.06 17.51 -9.65
CA ALA A 43 -6.58 18.80 -9.23
C ALA A 43 -7.46 19.43 -10.32
N LYS A 44 -7.06 19.32 -11.59
CA LYS A 44 -7.85 19.81 -12.72
C LYS A 44 -9.20 19.10 -12.79
N ASP A 45 -9.22 17.77 -12.71
CA ASP A 45 -10.45 16.98 -12.76
C ASP A 45 -11.39 17.34 -11.60
N LEU A 46 -10.84 17.53 -10.39
CA LEU A 46 -11.60 17.96 -9.21
C LEU A 46 -12.12 19.39 -9.31
N GLU A 47 -11.39 20.27 -10.00
CA GLU A 47 -11.80 21.65 -10.27
C GLU A 47 -12.95 21.68 -11.29
N GLU A 48 -12.88 20.86 -12.35
CA GLU A 48 -13.93 20.72 -13.37
C GLU A 48 -15.27 20.25 -12.78
N ILE A 49 -15.26 19.33 -11.81
CA ILE A 49 -16.49 18.86 -11.14
C ILE A 49 -16.89 19.70 -9.92
N GLY A 50 -16.19 20.82 -9.67
CA GLY A 50 -16.51 21.81 -8.65
C GLY A 50 -16.26 21.37 -7.21
N ILE A 51 -15.36 20.40 -6.98
CA ILE A 51 -14.95 19.97 -5.63
C ILE A 51 -13.89 20.92 -5.07
N ILE A 52 -12.95 21.34 -5.91
CA ILE A 52 -11.93 22.33 -5.54
C ILE A 52 -12.07 23.58 -6.40
N LYS A 53 -11.49 24.68 -5.93
CA LYS A 53 -11.27 25.89 -6.70
C LYS A 53 -9.83 26.33 -6.54
N SER A 54 -9.30 27.01 -7.54
CA SER A 54 -7.98 27.60 -7.47
C SER A 54 -7.99 29.13 -7.48
N THR A 55 -7.06 29.72 -6.72
CA THR A 55 -6.78 31.15 -6.77
C THR A 55 -5.34 31.35 -7.20
N LYS A 56 -5.13 32.28 -8.14
CA LYS A 56 -3.80 32.63 -8.64
C LYS A 56 -3.39 33.97 -8.05
N THR A 57 -2.26 34.00 -7.35
CA THR A 57 -1.66 35.23 -6.83
C THR A 57 -0.23 35.30 -7.36
N GLY A 58 0.00 36.14 -8.38
CA GLY A 58 1.27 36.20 -9.09
C GLY A 58 1.61 34.88 -9.81
N ARG A 59 2.74 34.25 -9.44
CA ARG A 59 3.19 32.96 -9.98
C ARG A 59 2.66 31.75 -9.19
N GLU A 60 1.99 31.97 -8.06
CA GLU A 60 1.50 30.89 -7.22
C GLU A 60 0.03 30.55 -7.51
N LYS A 61 -0.26 29.25 -7.66
CA LYS A 61 -1.62 28.70 -7.74
C LYS A 61 -1.92 28.00 -6.40
N LYS A 62 -2.89 28.52 -5.64
CA LYS A 62 -3.38 27.91 -4.41
C LYS A 62 -4.67 27.16 -4.69
N LEU A 63 -4.80 25.96 -4.13
CA LEU A 63 -5.99 25.13 -4.20
C LEU A 63 -6.74 25.19 -2.87
N MET A 64 -8.06 25.17 -2.93
CA MET A 64 -8.93 25.11 -1.74
C MET A 64 -10.24 24.39 -2.08
N LEU A 65 -10.91 23.84 -1.07
CA LEU A 65 -12.21 23.20 -1.26
C LEU A 65 -13.31 24.23 -1.53
N THR A 66 -14.28 23.83 -2.34
CA THR A 66 -15.58 24.51 -2.42
C THR A 66 -16.48 24.05 -1.27
N GLU A 67 -17.66 24.65 -1.10
CA GLU A 67 -18.66 24.15 -0.15
C GLU A 67 -19.06 22.69 -0.44
N LYS A 68 -19.18 22.34 -1.73
CA LYS A 68 -19.40 20.97 -2.19
C LYS A 68 -18.24 20.06 -1.78
N GLY A 69 -17.00 20.53 -1.97
CA GLY A 69 -15.80 19.79 -1.57
C GLY A 69 -15.69 19.56 -0.06
N LEU A 70 -16.08 20.55 0.76
CA LEU A 70 -16.12 20.41 2.22
C LEU A 70 -17.12 19.34 2.67
N LYS A 71 -18.32 19.31 2.07
CA LYS A 71 -19.31 18.27 2.36
C LYS A 71 -18.78 16.88 2.01
N ILE A 72 -18.14 16.75 0.84
CA ILE A 72 -17.53 15.48 0.40
C ILE A 72 -16.39 15.05 1.34
N ALA A 73 -15.53 15.98 1.75
CA ALA A 73 -14.44 15.70 2.67
C ALA A 73 -14.96 15.13 4.01
N LYS A 74 -16.02 15.71 4.57
CA LYS A 74 -16.68 15.20 5.77
C LYS A 74 -17.24 13.78 5.59
N LEU A 75 -17.94 13.52 4.48
CA LEU A 75 -18.45 12.18 4.18
C LEU A 75 -17.32 11.16 4.05
N ILE A 76 -16.20 11.54 3.44
CA ILE A 76 -15.01 10.67 3.34
C ILE A 76 -14.46 10.38 4.75
N GLU A 77 -14.36 11.37 5.62
CA GLU A 77 -13.90 11.20 7.01
C GLU A 77 -14.85 10.28 7.80
N GLU A 78 -16.16 10.45 7.66
CA GLU A 78 -17.16 9.60 8.28
C GLU A 78 -17.06 8.15 7.78
N ILE A 79 -16.92 7.94 6.47
CA ILE A 79 -16.73 6.60 5.90
C ILE A 79 -15.44 5.98 6.46
N LYS A 80 -14.34 6.76 6.54
CA LYS A 80 -13.09 6.29 7.12
C LYS A 80 -13.24 5.89 8.58
N ALA A 81 -13.88 6.72 9.40
CA ALA A 81 -14.15 6.42 10.80
C ALA A 81 -14.96 5.14 10.94
N ASN A 82 -16.04 4.97 10.17
CA ASN A 82 -16.88 3.78 10.23
C ASN A 82 -16.16 2.49 9.79
N ILE A 83 -15.24 2.59 8.83
CA ILE A 83 -14.39 1.46 8.41
C ILE A 83 -13.35 1.14 9.49
N GLU A 84 -12.76 2.16 10.11
CA GLU A 84 -11.74 2.01 11.15
C GLU A 84 -12.35 1.51 12.48
N ASP A 85 -13.59 1.88 12.79
CA ASP A 85 -14.31 1.53 14.03
C ASP A 85 -14.85 0.10 14.06
N LYS A 86 -14.97 -0.60 12.92
CA LYS A 86 -15.58 -1.93 12.87
C LYS A 86 -14.65 -3.10 12.51
N ASP A 87 -13.50 -2.89 11.86
CA ASP A 87 -12.78 -4.02 11.24
C ASP A 87 -11.23 -4.04 11.38
N TYR A 88 -10.60 -3.09 12.07
CA TYR A 88 -9.17 -2.83 11.81
C TYR A 88 -8.14 -2.97 12.94
N LYS A 89 -8.53 -3.15 14.21
CA LYS A 89 -7.52 -3.42 15.28
C LYS A 89 -7.04 -4.87 15.34
N GLU A 90 -7.88 -5.86 15.03
CA GLU A 90 -7.47 -7.27 15.03
C GLU A 90 -6.71 -7.71 13.76
N SER A 91 -6.86 -6.98 12.65
CA SER A 91 -6.33 -7.40 11.34
C SER A 91 -4.97 -6.79 11.00
N GLU A 92 -4.63 -5.57 11.44
CA GLU A 92 -3.33 -4.95 11.12
C GLU A 92 -2.15 -5.50 11.95
N GLU A 93 -2.34 -5.87 13.22
CA GLU A 93 -1.30 -6.56 14.01
C GLU A 93 -0.98 -7.96 13.45
N LYS A 94 -1.93 -8.59 12.75
CA LYS A 94 -1.76 -9.93 12.18
C LYS A 94 -1.02 -9.95 10.83
N TYR A 95 -1.00 -8.84 10.09
CA TYR A 95 -0.55 -8.79 8.69
C TYR A 95 0.60 -7.82 8.37
N MET A 96 1.20 -7.16 9.35
CA MET A 96 2.43 -6.41 9.13
C MET A 96 3.65 -7.26 9.50
N PRO A 97 4.31 -7.93 8.55
CA PRO A 97 5.54 -8.65 8.84
C PRO A 97 6.60 -7.69 9.39
N ALA A 98 6.95 -7.87 10.67
CA ALA A 98 7.87 -7.06 11.48
C ALA A 98 9.33 -7.06 10.97
N GLY A 99 9.61 -7.65 9.81
CA GLY A 99 10.93 -7.72 9.20
C GLY A 99 10.96 -8.36 7.80
N LYS A 100 12.16 -8.40 7.21
CA LYS A 100 12.37 -8.94 5.85
C LYS A 100 12.02 -10.44 5.76
N LEU A 101 12.30 -11.22 6.79
CA LEU A 101 12.07 -12.67 6.80
C LEU A 101 10.58 -12.99 6.90
N GLU A 102 9.85 -12.22 7.69
CA GLU A 102 8.41 -12.31 7.87
C GLU A 102 7.70 -11.99 6.54
N LYS A 103 8.22 -11.00 5.77
CA LYS A 103 7.75 -10.71 4.39
C LYS A 103 8.00 -11.88 3.44
N TYR A 104 9.15 -12.54 3.57
CA TYR A 104 9.48 -13.71 2.75
C TYR A 104 8.58 -14.90 3.09
N ASN A 105 8.33 -15.15 4.38
CA ASN A 105 7.44 -16.21 4.84
C ASN A 105 5.99 -16.00 4.34
N LEU A 106 5.48 -14.76 4.42
CA LEU A 106 4.16 -14.44 3.89
C LEU A 106 4.07 -14.66 2.37
N ARG A 107 5.14 -14.31 1.63
CA ARG A 107 5.18 -14.52 0.19
C ARG A 107 5.25 -16.00 -0.19
N ILE A 108 5.91 -16.83 0.63
CA ILE A 108 5.92 -18.29 0.45
C ILE A 108 4.53 -18.86 0.70
N LYS A 109 3.83 -18.43 1.78
CA LYS A 109 2.45 -18.87 2.05
C LYS A 109 1.54 -18.64 0.84
N LYS A 110 1.57 -17.44 0.25
CA LYS A 110 0.79 -17.16 -0.97
C LYS A 110 1.13 -18.07 -2.16
N VAL A 111 2.41 -18.44 -2.30
CA VAL A 111 2.82 -19.38 -3.36
C VAL A 111 2.35 -20.80 -3.06
N LEU A 112 2.33 -21.20 -1.78
CA LEU A 112 1.76 -22.48 -1.35
C LEU A 112 0.26 -22.53 -1.62
N ASP A 113 -0.48 -21.50 -1.25
CA ASP A 113 -1.92 -21.40 -1.51
C ASP A 113 -2.20 -21.52 -3.03
N GLU A 114 -1.42 -20.83 -3.87
CA GLU A 114 -1.53 -20.95 -5.34
C GLU A 114 -1.14 -22.34 -5.89
N ILE A 115 -0.26 -23.08 -5.22
CA ILE A 115 0.12 -24.45 -5.60
C ILE A 115 -1.00 -25.41 -5.20
N GLU A 116 -1.56 -25.26 -3.99
CA GLU A 116 -2.68 -26.06 -3.49
C GLU A 116 -3.91 -25.90 -4.39
N GLU A 117 -4.28 -24.67 -4.74
CA GLU A 117 -5.40 -24.38 -5.66
C GLU A 117 -5.23 -25.01 -7.04
N LYS A 118 -3.99 -25.15 -7.52
CA LYS A 118 -3.68 -25.62 -8.89
C LYS A 118 -3.24 -27.08 -8.95
N GLY A 119 -2.97 -27.71 -7.81
CA GLY A 119 -2.44 -29.06 -7.70
C GLY A 119 -1.08 -29.30 -8.37
N LYS A 120 -0.36 -28.25 -8.80
CA LYS A 120 0.93 -28.37 -9.47
C LYS A 120 1.84 -27.16 -9.28
N VAL A 121 3.14 -27.42 -9.26
CA VAL A 121 4.17 -26.37 -9.25
C VAL A 121 4.38 -25.87 -10.68
N LEU A 122 4.14 -24.58 -10.90
CA LEU A 122 4.39 -23.92 -12.19
C LEU A 122 5.81 -23.33 -12.21
N PRO A 123 6.42 -23.13 -13.40
CA PRO A 123 7.73 -22.48 -13.52
C PRO A 123 7.80 -21.07 -12.91
N LYS A 124 6.66 -20.37 -12.80
CA LYS A 124 6.58 -19.09 -12.10
C LYS A 124 6.76 -19.25 -10.57
N HIS A 125 6.25 -20.32 -9.98
CA HIS A 125 6.39 -20.62 -8.55
C HIS A 125 7.85 -20.92 -8.22
N ALA A 126 8.49 -21.78 -9.02
CA ALA A 126 9.91 -22.13 -8.86
C ALA A 126 10.83 -20.89 -8.93
N ARG A 127 10.60 -19.99 -9.90
CA ARG A 127 11.34 -18.72 -10.01
C ARG A 127 11.16 -17.82 -8.80
N VAL A 128 9.94 -17.69 -8.29
CA VAL A 128 9.64 -16.88 -7.10
C VAL A 128 10.31 -17.47 -5.87
N LEU A 129 10.20 -18.78 -5.66
CA LEU A 129 10.81 -19.49 -4.54
C LEU A 129 12.35 -19.41 -4.59
N GLY A 130 12.95 -19.56 -5.76
CA GLY A 130 14.40 -19.40 -5.95
C GLY A 130 14.89 -17.99 -5.59
N ARG A 131 14.16 -16.95 -6.01
CA ARG A 131 14.47 -15.56 -5.62
C ARG A 131 14.35 -15.35 -4.12
N ILE A 132 13.33 -15.92 -3.48
CA ILE A 132 13.16 -15.82 -2.03
C ILE A 132 14.27 -16.58 -1.30
N LYS A 133 14.65 -17.78 -1.76
CA LYS A 133 15.77 -18.57 -1.22
C LYS A 133 17.06 -17.73 -1.18
N TYR A 134 17.39 -17.09 -2.31
CA TYR A 134 18.56 -16.23 -2.42
C TYR A 134 18.54 -15.05 -1.44
N LEU A 135 17.40 -14.35 -1.32
CA LEU A 135 17.25 -13.21 -0.41
C LEU A 135 17.32 -13.63 1.07
N THR A 136 16.73 -14.78 1.41
CA THR A 136 16.78 -15.36 2.77
C THR A 136 18.20 -15.76 3.14
N LEU A 137 18.97 -16.32 2.21
CA LEU A 137 20.38 -16.65 2.43
C LEU A 137 21.24 -15.41 2.69
N LYS A 138 20.99 -14.31 1.96
CA LYS A 138 21.69 -13.03 2.16
C LYS A 138 21.31 -12.30 3.45
N THR A 139 20.19 -12.65 4.06
CA THR A 139 19.74 -12.00 5.29
C THR A 139 20.54 -12.51 6.49
N ARG A 140 21.10 -11.59 7.27
CA ARG A 140 21.87 -11.87 8.50
C ARG A 140 21.07 -11.44 9.74
N PRO A 141 20.18 -12.30 10.26
CA PRO A 141 19.43 -12.01 11.48
C PRO A 141 20.35 -12.00 12.70
N LYS A 142 20.14 -11.04 13.61
CA LYS A 142 20.89 -10.90 14.87
C LYS A 142 20.18 -11.55 16.08
N ASN A 143 18.87 -11.79 15.98
CA ASN A 143 18.04 -12.41 17.02
C ASN A 143 17.84 -13.91 16.67
N ILE A 144 17.91 -14.77 17.70
CA ILE A 144 17.69 -16.22 17.65
C ILE A 144 16.35 -16.56 16.97
N GLU A 145 15.26 -15.88 17.30
CA GLU A 145 13.94 -16.12 16.69
C GLU A 145 13.96 -15.94 15.17
N LYS A 146 14.66 -14.90 14.71
CA LYS A 146 14.82 -14.61 13.28
C LYS A 146 15.78 -15.60 12.60
N VAL A 147 16.74 -16.15 13.33
CA VAL A 147 17.58 -17.26 12.85
C VAL A 147 16.74 -18.51 12.64
N GLN A 148 15.85 -18.84 13.57
CA GLN A 148 14.92 -19.99 13.43
C GLN A 148 13.97 -19.80 12.25
N LEU A 149 13.36 -18.62 12.13
CA LEU A 149 12.48 -18.28 11.01
C LEU A 149 13.19 -18.39 9.65
N ARG A 150 14.46 -17.97 9.56
CA ARG A 150 15.28 -18.13 8.35
C ARG A 150 15.42 -19.61 7.96
N HIS A 151 15.71 -20.50 8.91
CA HIS A 151 15.83 -21.94 8.64
C HIS A 151 14.49 -22.57 8.25
N GLU A 152 13.38 -22.15 8.87
CA GLU A 152 12.04 -22.59 8.51
C GLU A 152 11.70 -22.23 7.06
N ILE A 153 11.96 -20.98 6.67
CA ILE A 153 11.74 -20.48 5.30
C ILE A 153 12.55 -21.31 4.28
N LEU A 154 13.81 -21.59 4.56
CA LEU A 154 14.66 -22.37 3.65
C LEU A 154 14.17 -23.81 3.52
N ARG A 155 13.82 -24.47 4.64
CA ARG A 155 13.25 -25.83 4.64
C ARG A 155 11.95 -25.91 3.83
N LYS A 156 11.04 -24.94 3.99
CA LYS A 156 9.81 -24.88 3.19
C LYS A 156 10.09 -24.80 1.70
N ILE A 157 11.02 -23.92 1.30
CA ILE A 157 11.39 -23.79 -0.12
C ILE A 157 12.00 -25.09 -0.65
N GLU A 158 12.85 -25.74 0.13
CA GLU A 158 13.51 -27.00 -0.27
C GLU A 158 12.54 -28.16 -0.38
N SER A 159 11.54 -28.24 0.49
CA SER A 159 10.47 -29.24 0.36
C SER A 159 9.67 -29.05 -0.94
N ILE A 160 9.38 -27.81 -1.32
CA ILE A 160 8.59 -27.51 -2.53
C ILE A 160 9.39 -27.76 -3.81
N LEU A 161 10.67 -27.35 -3.83
CA LEU A 161 11.54 -27.50 -5.01
C LEU A 161 12.19 -28.89 -5.11
N GLY A 162 12.37 -29.57 -3.97
CA GLY A 162 13.00 -30.90 -3.88
C GLY A 162 12.05 -32.06 -4.11
N GLY A 163 10.73 -31.84 -4.01
CA GLY A 163 9.70 -32.82 -4.35
C GLY A 163 9.59 -33.17 -5.84
N GLU A 164 10.34 -32.48 -6.71
CA GLU A 164 10.44 -32.80 -8.15
C GLU A 164 11.42 -33.97 -8.46
N LYS A 165 11.96 -34.66 -7.44
CA LYS A 165 12.97 -35.73 -7.62
C LYS A 165 12.49 -37.17 -7.36
N ASN A 166 11.19 -37.42 -7.24
CA ASN A 166 10.65 -38.78 -7.17
C ASN A 166 9.76 -39.07 -8.38
#